data_AF-A0A2N1RRI3-F1
#
_entry.id   AF-A0A2N1RRI3-F1
#
_cell.length_a   1.000
_cell.length_b   1.000
_cell.length_c   1.000
_cell.angle_alpha   90.00
_cell.angle_beta   90.00
_cell.angle_gamma   90.00
#
_symmetry.space_group_name_H-M   'P 1'
#
loop_
_entity.id
_entity.type
_entity.pdbx_description
1 polymer ?
#
loop_
_entity_poly.entity_id
_entity_poly.type
_entity_poly.pdbx_seq_one_letter_code
_entity_poly.pdbx_strand_id
1 'polypeptide(L)'
;MMMEEKKKNQEDIISNHVIFAMTAGAIPVPVADIVAVSAIQYDMIRQLAAFYNVNYDADKGKTLASSLAGATVSRIGASALKAIPGVGTLLGIGSQVVMAGATTYALGKLFDAHFSGGKGLDNINLDSAKKQYNDLLSKGKEYAKNLKKSFSKDDVFKTIEKLNQLKETGAITEEEFIRTKEKLLSKIV
;
A
#
# COMPACT_ATOMS: atom_id res chain seq x y z
N MET A 1 -4.94 -34.84 9.51
CA MET A 1 -5.55 -33.67 10.15
C MET A 1 -5.67 -32.61 9.06
N MET A 2 -6.88 -32.43 8.51
CA MET A 2 -7.12 -31.47 7.42
C MET A 2 -6.92 -30.06 7.98
N MET A 3 -5.98 -29.31 7.41
CA MET A 3 -5.92 -27.86 7.62
C MET A 3 -7.22 -27.28 7.06
N GLU A 4 -8.06 -26.67 7.90
CA GLU A 4 -9.12 -25.79 7.43
C GLU A 4 -8.47 -24.71 6.55
N GLU A 5 -8.81 -24.66 5.27
CA GLU A 5 -8.55 -23.49 4.44
C GLU A 5 -9.21 -22.28 5.11
N LYS A 6 -8.40 -21.46 5.79
CA LYS A 6 -8.87 -20.20 6.36
C LYS A 6 -9.38 -19.36 5.19
N LYS A 7 -10.69 -19.22 5.03
CA LYS A 7 -11.30 -18.37 4.00
C LYS A 7 -10.70 -16.98 4.12
N LYS A 8 -9.90 -16.59 3.13
CA LYS A 8 -9.28 -15.28 3.01
C LYS A 8 -10.39 -14.22 3.03
N ASN A 9 -10.42 -13.36 4.04
CA ASN A 9 -11.42 -12.30 4.13
C ASN A 9 -10.81 -10.95 3.68
N GLN A 10 -11.63 -9.90 3.62
CA GLN A 10 -11.20 -8.56 3.23
C GLN A 10 -10.09 -7.99 4.13
N GLU A 11 -10.07 -8.34 5.42
CA GLU A 11 -9.02 -7.90 6.35
C GLU A 11 -7.68 -8.57 6.06
N ASP A 12 -7.69 -9.85 5.67
CA ASP A 12 -6.49 -10.56 5.25
C ASP A 12 -5.92 -9.94 3.96
N ILE A 13 -6.79 -9.50 3.04
CA ILE A 13 -6.34 -8.77 1.84
C ILE A 13 -5.64 -7.48 2.27
N ILE A 14 -6.27 -6.64 3.08
CA ILE A 14 -5.71 -5.34 3.48
C ILE A 14 -4.41 -5.52 4.29
N SER A 15 -4.42 -6.35 5.32
CA SER A 15 -3.28 -6.53 6.23
C SER A 15 -2.04 -7.09 5.53
N ASN A 16 -2.19 -8.07 4.64
CA ASN A 16 -1.07 -8.59 3.85
C ASN A 16 -0.48 -7.52 2.93
N HIS A 17 -1.30 -6.74 2.23
CA HIS A 17 -0.80 -5.69 1.35
C HIS A 17 -0.16 -4.53 2.13
N VAL A 18 -0.64 -4.23 3.34
CA VAL A 18 0.06 -3.30 4.24
C VAL A 18 1.46 -3.82 4.56
N ILE A 19 1.61 -5.10 4.91
CA ILE A 19 2.92 -5.70 5.19
C ILE A 19 3.82 -5.67 3.94
N PHE A 20 3.29 -6.02 2.77
CA PHE A 20 4.04 -5.97 1.51
C PHE A 20 4.51 -4.55 1.18
N ALA A 21 3.62 -3.56 1.31
CA ALA A 21 3.95 -2.16 1.04
C ALA A 21 4.96 -1.62 2.05
N MET A 22 4.82 -1.95 3.33
CA MET A 22 5.79 -1.60 4.37
C MET A 22 7.17 -2.20 4.06
N THR A 23 7.20 -3.44 3.60
CA THR A 23 8.43 -4.18 3.30
C THR A 23 9.11 -3.64 2.04
N ALA A 24 8.36 -3.43 0.96
CA ALA A 24 8.87 -2.78 -0.26
C ALA A 24 9.33 -1.34 0.03
N GLY A 25 8.56 -0.59 0.82
CA GLY A 25 8.88 0.78 1.24
C GLY A 25 10.03 0.88 2.24
N ALA A 26 10.51 -0.22 2.82
CA ALA A 26 11.71 -0.21 3.67
C ALA A 26 13.01 -0.02 2.89
N ILE A 27 12.93 -0.03 1.56
CA ILE A 27 14.08 0.03 0.68
C ILE A 27 14.18 1.42 0.05
N PRO A 28 15.29 2.13 0.27
CA PRO A 28 15.54 3.40 -0.42
C PRO A 28 16.04 3.14 -1.84
N VAL A 29 15.16 2.68 -2.74
CA VAL A 29 15.44 2.58 -4.18
C VAL A 29 14.61 3.64 -4.90
N PRO A 30 15.24 4.71 -5.40
CA PRO A 30 14.52 5.76 -6.11
C PRO A 30 13.64 5.19 -7.23
N VAL A 31 12.38 5.63 -7.24
CA VAL A 31 11.33 5.29 -8.21
C VAL A 31 10.79 3.87 -8.07
N ALA A 32 11.65 2.85 -7.94
CA ALA A 32 11.19 1.46 -7.86
C ALA A 32 10.39 1.18 -6.58
N ASP A 33 10.71 1.86 -5.47
CA ASP A 33 9.94 1.73 -4.22
C ASP A 33 8.51 2.27 -4.38
N ILE A 34 8.34 3.42 -5.06
CA ILE A 34 7.03 3.99 -5.38
C ILE A 34 6.25 3.07 -6.32
N VAL A 35 6.89 2.56 -7.38
CA VAL A 35 6.23 1.66 -8.34
C VAL A 35 5.80 0.37 -7.67
N ALA A 36 6.69 -0.27 -6.89
CA ALA A 36 6.38 -1.49 -6.16
C ALA A 36 5.22 -1.28 -5.16
N VAL A 37 5.27 -0.21 -4.35
CA VAL A 37 4.19 0.12 -3.40
C VAL A 37 2.87 0.39 -4.13
N SER A 38 2.92 1.13 -5.24
CA SER A 38 1.72 1.43 -6.03
C SER A 38 1.11 0.17 -6.65
N ALA A 39 1.94 -0.70 -7.23
CA ALA A 39 1.49 -1.98 -7.78
C ALA A 39 0.87 -2.88 -6.70
N ILE A 40 1.44 -2.92 -5.49
CA ILE A 40 0.86 -3.59 -4.32
C ILE A 40 -0.50 -2.99 -3.96
N GLN A 41 -0.63 -1.66 -3.93
CA GLN A 41 -1.89 -0.98 -3.61
C GLN A 41 -2.97 -1.23 -4.68
N TYR A 42 -2.61 -1.20 -5.96
CA TYR A 42 -3.58 -1.46 -7.04
C TYR A 42 -4.08 -2.89 -7.03
N ASP A 43 -3.17 -3.85 -6.79
CA ASP A 43 -3.56 -5.25 -6.67
C ASP A 43 -4.45 -5.51 -5.45
N MET A 44 -4.19 -4.83 -4.32
CA MET A 44 -5.08 -4.87 -3.16
C MET A 44 -6.50 -4.39 -3.52
N ILE A 45 -6.63 -3.27 -4.22
CA ILE A 45 -7.94 -2.73 -4.61
C ILE A 45 -8.65 -3.69 -5.57
N ARG A 46 -7.91 -4.27 -6.52
CA ARG A 46 -8.44 -5.30 -7.44
C ARG A 46 -8.95 -6.52 -6.68
N GLN A 47 -8.19 -7.01 -5.69
CA GLN A 47 -8.61 -8.15 -4.86
C GLN A 47 -9.83 -7.82 -4.00
N LEU A 48 -9.93 -6.60 -3.45
CA LEU A 48 -11.13 -6.16 -2.72
C LEU A 48 -12.35 -6.07 -3.64
N ALA A 49 -12.20 -5.52 -4.84
CA ALA A 49 -13.29 -5.47 -5.82
C ALA A 49 -13.78 -6.89 -6.17
N ALA A 50 -12.85 -7.82 -6.43
CA ALA A 50 -13.17 -9.22 -6.68
C ALA A 50 -13.87 -9.89 -5.48
N PHE A 51 -13.41 -9.63 -4.24
CA PHE A 51 -14.02 -10.15 -3.02
C PHE A 51 -15.50 -9.74 -2.89
N TYR A 52 -15.84 -8.52 -3.26
CA TYR A 52 -17.21 -7.99 -3.24
C TYR A 52 -17.99 -8.21 -4.55
N ASN A 53 -17.45 -8.95 -5.52
CA ASN A 53 -18.05 -9.14 -6.84
C ASN A 53 -18.34 -7.82 -7.58
N VAL A 54 -17.48 -6.82 -7.41
CA VAL A 54 -17.54 -5.54 -8.09
C VAL A 54 -16.66 -5.58 -9.35
N ASN A 55 -17.19 -5.15 -10.48
CA ASN A 55 -16.41 -5.01 -11.72
C ASN A 55 -15.27 -3.99 -11.51
N TYR A 56 -14.03 -4.45 -11.73
CA TYR A 56 -12.84 -3.64 -11.54
C TYR A 56 -12.32 -3.12 -12.88
N ASP A 57 -12.29 -1.79 -13.00
CA ASP A 57 -11.61 -1.07 -14.08
C ASP A 57 -10.22 -0.67 -13.59
N ALA A 58 -9.19 -1.22 -14.24
CA ALA A 58 -7.80 -1.06 -13.80
C ALA A 58 -7.32 0.40 -13.89
N ASP A 59 -7.73 1.12 -14.94
CA ASP A 59 -7.29 2.51 -15.14
C ASP A 59 -7.96 3.42 -14.13
N LYS A 60 -9.27 3.25 -13.89
CA LYS A 60 -9.97 4.00 -12.84
C LYS A 60 -9.42 3.69 -11.45
N GLY A 61 -9.15 2.42 -11.15
CA GLY A 61 -8.57 2.02 -9.86
C GLY A 61 -7.23 2.71 -9.62
N LYS A 62 -6.35 2.71 -10.62
CA LYS A 62 -5.06 3.41 -10.59
C LYS A 62 -5.21 4.91 -10.43
N THR A 63 -6.10 5.55 -11.20
CA THR A 63 -6.33 7.00 -11.14
C THR A 63 -6.84 7.43 -9.78
N LEU A 64 -7.82 6.70 -9.22
CA LEU A 64 -8.39 7.02 -7.92
C LEU A 64 -7.37 6.85 -6.79
N ALA A 65 -6.67 5.72 -6.76
CA ALA A 65 -5.63 5.45 -5.78
C ALA A 65 -4.50 6.50 -5.85
N SER A 66 -4.03 6.83 -7.05
CA SER A 66 -3.00 7.84 -7.25
C SER A 66 -3.46 9.25 -6.87
N SER A 67 -4.73 9.59 -7.14
CA SER A 67 -5.30 10.88 -6.74
C SER A 67 -5.39 11.03 -5.23
N LEU A 68 -5.75 9.96 -4.52
CA LEU A 68 -5.80 9.93 -3.05
C LEU A 68 -4.40 9.97 -2.45
N ALA A 69 -3.46 9.16 -2.95
CA ALA A 69 -2.07 9.15 -2.49
C ALA A 69 -1.36 10.49 -2.78
N GLY A 70 -1.55 11.08 -3.96
CA GLY A 70 -1.01 12.39 -4.33
C GLY A 70 -1.54 13.52 -3.45
N ALA A 71 -2.79 13.41 -2.97
CA ALA A 71 -3.34 14.36 -1.99
C ALA A 71 -2.62 14.26 -0.62
N THR A 72 -2.14 13.08 -0.22
CA THR A 72 -1.27 12.92 0.96
C THR A 72 0.06 13.64 0.76
N VAL A 73 0.72 13.41 -0.37
CA VAL A 73 2.02 14.02 -0.68
C VAL A 73 1.91 15.55 -0.73
N SER A 74 0.87 16.09 -1.35
CA SER A 74 0.63 17.53 -1.43
C SER A 74 0.47 18.19 -0.06
N ARG A 75 -0.22 17.52 0.88
CA ARG A 75 -0.38 18.01 2.25
C ARG A 75 0.90 17.89 3.05
N ILE A 76 1.62 16.77 2.93
CA ILE A 76 2.93 16.61 3.59
C ILE A 76 3.90 17.66 3.06
N GLY A 77 3.94 17.92 1.74
CA GLY A 77 4.77 18.96 1.13
C GLY A 77 4.39 20.36 1.60
N ALA A 78 3.10 20.70 1.65
CA ALA A 78 2.62 21.98 2.17
C ALA A 78 2.89 22.18 3.67
N SER A 79 2.90 21.10 4.46
CA SER A 79 3.26 21.12 5.88
C SER A 79 4.77 21.07 6.13
N ALA A 80 5.53 20.39 5.27
CA ALA A 80 7.00 20.30 5.35
C ALA A 80 7.66 21.62 4.97
N LEU A 81 7.09 22.36 4.01
CA LEU A 81 7.50 23.74 3.70
C LEU A 81 7.33 24.70 4.90
N LYS A 82 6.48 24.36 5.88
CA LYS A 82 6.27 25.13 7.12
C LYS A 82 7.07 24.61 8.31
N ALA A 83 7.79 23.50 8.15
CA ALA A 83 8.58 22.89 9.21
C ALA A 83 10.06 23.32 9.10
N ILE A 84 10.40 24.33 9.90
CA ILE A 84 11.74 24.84 10.28
C ILE A 84 12.93 23.96 9.83
N PRO A 85 13.96 24.55 9.16
CA PRO A 85 15.21 23.86 8.85
C PRO A 85 15.83 23.25 10.13
N GLY A 86 16.05 21.94 10.15
CA GLY A 86 16.72 21.22 11.24
C GLY A 86 15.83 20.40 12.17
N VAL A 87 14.49 20.58 12.17
CA VAL A 87 13.56 19.80 13.03
C VAL A 87 12.44 19.09 12.23
N GLY A 88 12.17 19.51 10.99
CA GLY A 88 11.04 19.01 10.20
C GLY A 88 11.26 17.73 9.38
N THR A 89 12.49 17.27 9.15
CA THR A 89 12.77 16.08 8.33
C THR A 89 12.58 14.79 9.11
N LEU A 90 11.32 14.41 9.32
CA LEU A 90 10.93 13.01 9.54
C LEU A 90 11.11 12.18 8.24
N LEU A 91 12.20 12.38 7.48
CA LEU A 91 12.54 11.64 6.26
C LEU A 91 13.60 10.58 6.59
N GLY A 92 13.27 9.65 7.48
CA GLY A 92 14.09 8.47 7.75
C GLY A 92 13.44 7.23 7.13
N ILE A 93 14.22 6.18 6.86
CA ILE A 93 13.69 4.88 6.38
C ILE A 93 12.49 4.41 7.22
N GLY A 94 12.54 4.69 8.53
CA GLY A 94 11.45 4.35 9.44
C GLY A 94 10.12 5.06 9.21
N SER A 95 10.11 6.29 8.66
CA SER A 95 8.88 7.01 8.33
C SER A 95 8.34 6.59 6.96
N GLN A 96 9.21 6.25 6.02
CA GLN A 96 8.81 5.71 4.72
C GLN A 96 8.04 4.39 4.88
N VAL A 97 8.56 3.47 5.69
CA VAL A 97 7.87 2.20 6.02
C VAL A 97 6.48 2.47 6.60
N VAL A 98 6.40 3.35 7.62
CA VAL A 98 5.12 3.66 8.27
C VAL A 98 4.16 4.34 7.28
N MET A 99 4.65 5.22 6.40
CA MET A 99 3.81 5.90 5.43
C MET A 99 3.31 4.95 4.34
N ALA A 100 4.16 4.05 3.83
CA ALA A 100 3.77 3.03 2.87
C ALA A 100 2.67 2.12 3.47
N GLY A 101 2.82 1.72 4.73
CA GLY A 101 1.78 0.99 5.44
C GLY A 101 0.51 1.80 5.67
N ALA A 102 0.63 3.06 6.09
CA ALA A 102 -0.51 3.92 6.41
C ALA A 102 -1.37 4.25 5.20
N THR A 103 -0.74 4.59 4.08
CA THR A 103 -1.43 4.89 2.81
C THR A 103 -2.12 3.64 2.26
N THR A 104 -1.45 2.49 2.31
CA THR A 104 -2.03 1.20 1.90
C THR A 104 -3.22 0.82 2.77
N TYR A 105 -3.10 0.97 4.10
CA TYR A 105 -4.21 0.74 5.02
C TYR A 105 -5.40 1.67 4.71
N ALA A 106 -5.14 2.96 4.50
CA ALA A 106 -6.19 3.94 4.25
C ALA A 106 -6.91 3.70 2.93
N LEU A 107 -6.19 3.36 1.85
CA LEU A 107 -6.80 2.95 0.59
C LEU A 107 -7.62 1.67 0.79
N GLY A 108 -7.05 0.65 1.43
CA GLY A 108 -7.70 -0.64 1.66
C GLY A 108 -9.04 -0.47 2.37
N LYS A 109 -9.06 0.26 3.50
CA LYS A 109 -10.28 0.52 4.27
C LYS A 109 -11.30 1.39 3.53
N LEU A 110 -10.85 2.35 2.73
CA LEU A 110 -11.74 3.19 1.93
C LEU A 110 -12.45 2.37 0.86
N PHE A 111 -11.70 1.58 0.09
CA PHE A 111 -12.25 0.76 -0.98
C PHE A 111 -13.08 -0.41 -0.44
N ASP A 112 -12.68 -0.99 0.70
CA ASP A 112 -13.48 -1.98 1.42
C ASP A 112 -14.86 -1.45 1.82
N ALA A 113 -14.90 -0.27 2.45
CA ALA A 113 -16.16 0.39 2.80
C ALA A 113 -16.99 0.78 1.56
N HIS A 114 -16.34 1.17 0.46
CA HIS A 114 -17.02 1.53 -0.78
C HIS A 114 -17.65 0.31 -1.48
N PHE A 115 -16.88 -0.77 -1.62
CA PHE A 115 -17.30 -1.98 -2.32
C PHE A 115 -18.30 -2.81 -1.52
N SER A 116 -18.20 -2.85 -0.18
CA SER A 116 -19.19 -3.51 0.68
C SER A 116 -20.59 -2.89 0.56
N GLY A 117 -20.69 -1.62 0.16
CA GLY A 117 -21.95 -0.97 -0.19
C GLY A 117 -22.52 -1.36 -1.57
N GLY A 118 -21.91 -2.31 -2.28
CA GLY A 118 -22.29 -2.74 -3.63
C GLY A 118 -21.97 -1.73 -4.74
N LYS A 119 -21.14 -0.72 -4.45
CA LYS A 119 -20.86 0.39 -5.37
C LYS A 119 -19.60 0.13 -6.17
N GLY A 120 -19.70 0.24 -7.50
CA GLY A 120 -18.53 0.23 -8.40
C GLY A 120 -17.65 1.47 -8.27
N LEU A 121 -16.46 1.43 -8.87
CA LEU A 121 -15.50 2.56 -8.89
C LEU A 121 -16.12 3.85 -9.42
N ASP A 122 -17.07 3.77 -10.36
CA ASP A 122 -17.77 4.91 -10.96
C ASP A 122 -18.60 5.75 -9.97
N ASN A 123 -18.90 5.18 -8.80
CA ASN A 123 -19.71 5.83 -7.78
C ASN A 123 -18.88 6.52 -6.70
N ILE A 124 -17.55 6.58 -6.86
CA ILE A 124 -16.67 7.24 -5.90
C ILE A 124 -16.76 8.76 -6.07
N ASN A 125 -17.31 9.43 -5.06
CA ASN A 125 -17.20 10.88 -4.94
C ASN A 125 -15.80 11.24 -4.41
N LEU A 126 -14.97 11.88 -5.24
CA LEU A 126 -13.58 12.17 -4.93
C LEU A 126 -13.39 13.06 -3.68
N ASP A 127 -14.27 14.02 -3.42
CA ASP A 127 -14.12 14.91 -2.27
C ASP A 127 -14.41 14.21 -0.95
N SER A 128 -15.47 13.40 -0.93
CA SER A 128 -15.81 12.54 0.21
C SER A 128 -14.74 11.47 0.44
N ALA A 129 -14.26 10.85 -0.63
CA ALA A 129 -13.19 9.87 -0.58
C ALA A 129 -11.90 10.48 -0.04
N LYS A 130 -11.50 11.68 -0.49
CA LYS A 130 -10.37 12.41 0.08
C LYS A 130 -10.54 12.63 1.57
N LYS A 131 -11.70 13.08 2.05
CA LYS A 131 -11.94 13.31 3.48
C LYS A 131 -11.78 12.02 4.28
N GLN A 132 -12.49 10.96 3.89
CA GLN A 132 -12.42 9.65 4.55
C GLN A 132 -11.01 9.06 4.53
N TYR A 133 -10.33 9.16 3.40
CA TYR A 133 -8.95 8.68 3.26
C TYR A 133 -8.00 9.38 4.24
N ASN A 134 -8.16 10.68 4.49
CA ASN A 134 -7.34 11.39 5.47
C ASN A 134 -7.61 10.96 6.91
N ASP A 135 -8.87 10.70 7.26
CA ASP A 135 -9.23 10.17 8.58
C ASP A 135 -8.64 8.77 8.78
N LEU A 136 -8.73 7.93 7.74
CA LEU A 136 -8.16 6.58 7.71
C LEU A 136 -6.63 6.60 7.71
N LEU A 137 -5.99 7.59 7.10
CA LEU A 137 -4.53 7.73 7.07
C LEU A 137 -3.96 7.90 8.47
N SER A 138 -4.64 8.65 9.34
CA SER A 138 -4.21 8.81 10.74
C SER A 138 -4.26 7.49 11.50
N LYS A 139 -5.33 6.70 11.32
CA LYS A 139 -5.45 5.34 11.87
C LYS A 139 -4.40 4.39 11.26
N GLY A 140 -4.15 4.51 9.96
CA GLY A 140 -3.15 3.73 9.24
C GLY A 140 -1.73 3.96 9.73
N LYS A 141 -1.39 5.19 10.14
CA LYS A 141 -0.08 5.50 10.75
C LYS A 141 0.13 4.74 12.05
N GLU A 142 -0.88 4.68 12.91
CA GLU A 142 -0.83 3.92 14.16
C GLU A 142 -0.73 2.41 13.88
N TYR A 143 -1.58 1.91 12.99
CA TYR A 143 -1.58 0.51 12.56
C TYR A 143 -0.20 0.09 12.03
N ALA A 144 0.37 0.84 11.09
CA ALA A 144 1.69 0.56 10.51
C ALA A 144 2.82 0.70 11.53
N LYS A 145 2.75 1.66 12.47
CA LYS A 145 3.73 1.80 13.54
C LYS A 145 3.73 0.59 14.47
N ASN A 146 2.57 0.00 14.74
CA ASN A 146 2.45 -1.21 15.55
C ASN A 146 2.98 -2.44 14.81
N LEU A 147 2.67 -2.60 13.52
CA LEU A 147 3.20 -3.69 12.69
C LEU A 147 4.72 -3.65 12.53
N LYS A 148 5.32 -2.45 12.42
CA LYS A 148 6.77 -2.30 12.23
C LYS A 148 7.60 -2.98 13.33
N LYS A 149 7.05 -3.12 14.54
CA LYS A 149 7.71 -3.81 15.65
C LYS A 149 7.86 -5.32 15.44
N SER A 150 7.16 -5.89 14.47
CA SER A 150 7.04 -7.33 14.21
C SER A 150 7.66 -7.77 12.87
N PHE A 151 8.52 -6.95 12.26
CA PHE A 151 9.13 -7.24 10.96
C PHE A 151 9.96 -8.53 10.99
N SER A 152 9.67 -9.47 10.08
CA SER A 152 10.33 -10.78 10.02
C SER A 152 11.01 -11.05 8.66
N LYS A 153 11.93 -12.01 8.62
CA LYS A 153 12.51 -12.50 7.35
C LYS A 153 11.44 -13.11 6.43
N ASP A 154 10.41 -13.73 7.02
CA ASP A 154 9.31 -14.34 6.27
C ASP A 154 8.49 -13.29 5.51
N ASP A 155 8.30 -12.10 6.08
CA ASP A 155 7.61 -10.99 5.40
C ASP A 155 8.40 -10.53 4.17
N VAL A 156 9.73 -10.55 4.24
CA VAL A 156 10.61 -10.25 3.10
C VAL A 156 10.42 -11.28 1.99
N PHE A 157 10.45 -12.57 2.31
CA PHE A 157 10.26 -13.62 1.31
C PHE A 157 8.87 -13.57 0.67
N LYS A 158 7.81 -13.41 1.46
CA LYS A 158 6.44 -13.26 0.95
C LYS A 158 6.28 -12.00 0.09
N THR A 159 6.95 -10.91 0.44
CA THR A 159 6.96 -9.69 -0.38
C THR A 159 7.66 -9.93 -1.71
N ILE A 160 8.79 -10.64 -1.73
CA ILE A 160 9.49 -11.01 -2.98
C ILE A 160 8.58 -11.88 -3.87
N GLU A 161 7.90 -12.87 -3.29
CA GLU A 161 6.92 -13.68 -4.01
C GLU A 161 5.80 -12.82 -4.59
N LYS A 162 5.27 -11.88 -3.79
CA LYS A 162 4.25 -10.94 -4.26
C LYS A 162 4.74 -10.08 -5.42
N LEU A 163 5.96 -9.56 -5.35
CA LEU A 163 6.56 -8.77 -6.43
C LEU A 163 6.76 -9.61 -7.69
N ASN A 164 7.13 -10.89 -7.56
CA ASN A 164 7.22 -11.79 -8.71
C ASN A 164 5.85 -12.01 -9.38
N GLN A 165 4.78 -12.18 -8.60
CA GLN A 165 3.41 -12.26 -9.15
C GLN A 165 3.03 -10.97 -9.89
N LEU A 166 3.34 -9.80 -9.32
CA LEU A 166 3.07 -8.51 -9.95
C LEU A 166 3.82 -8.36 -11.29
N LYS A 167 5.07 -8.82 -11.33
CA LYS A 167 5.89 -8.87 -12.55
C LYS A 167 5.27 -9.77 -13.62
N GLU A 168 4.83 -10.98 -13.25
CA GLU A 168 4.17 -11.92 -14.17
C GLU A 168 2.88 -11.35 -14.77
N THR A 169 2.16 -10.51 -14.02
CA THR A 169 0.97 -9.81 -14.53
C THR A 169 1.29 -8.55 -15.34
N GLY A 170 2.57 -8.20 -15.50
CA GLY A 170 3.02 -6.96 -16.17
C GLY A 170 2.75 -5.68 -15.36
N ALA A 171 2.44 -5.79 -14.07
CA ALA A 171 2.20 -4.65 -13.19
C ALA A 171 3.48 -3.90 -12.80
N ILE A 172 4.63 -4.58 -12.84
CA ILE A 172 5.98 -4.03 -12.70
C ILE A 172 6.90 -4.68 -13.74
N THR A 173 8.01 -4.03 -14.10
CA THR A 173 8.99 -4.59 -15.05
C THR A 173 9.92 -5.62 -14.40
N GLU A 174 10.63 -6.41 -15.21
CA GLU A 174 11.66 -7.34 -14.71
C GLU A 174 12.79 -6.58 -13.99
N GLU A 175 13.20 -5.41 -14.51
CA GLU A 175 14.22 -4.57 -13.90
C GLU A 175 13.78 -4.04 -12.53
N GLU A 176 12.53 -3.57 -12.41
CA GLU A 176 11.94 -3.11 -11.14
C GLU A 176 11.87 -4.24 -10.11
N PHE A 177 11.48 -5.44 -10.55
CA PHE A 177 11.46 -6.63 -9.72
C PHE A 177 12.86 -6.99 -9.21
N ILE A 178 13.84 -7.16 -10.12
CA ILE A 178 15.21 -7.56 -9.76
C ILE A 178 15.82 -6.55 -8.79
N ARG A 179 15.71 -5.25 -9.09
CA ARG A 179 16.28 -4.18 -8.27
C ARG A 179 15.70 -4.16 -6.85
N THR A 180 14.38 -4.38 -6.73
CA THR A 180 13.71 -4.43 -5.42
C THR A 180 14.07 -5.71 -4.66
N LYS A 181 14.10 -6.86 -5.35
CA LYS A 181 14.46 -8.17 -4.77
C LYS A 181 15.89 -8.17 -4.20
N GLU A 182 16.87 -7.71 -4.96
CA GLU A 182 18.27 -7.68 -4.50
C GLU A 182 18.44 -6.89 -3.20
N LYS A 183 17.76 -5.75 -3.12
CA LYS A 183 17.81 -4.88 -1.95
C LYS A 183 17.04 -5.47 -0.77
N LEU A 184 15.91 -6.15 -0.99
CA LEU A 184 15.19 -6.89 0.05
C LEU A 184 16.07 -7.99 0.65
N LEU A 185 16.74 -8.77 -0.20
CA LEU A 185 17.63 -9.84 0.24
C LEU A 185 18.83 -9.29 1.05
N SER A 186 19.42 -8.17 0.65
CA SER A 186 20.53 -7.55 1.39
C SER A 186 20.20 -7.10 2.82
N LYS A 187 18.92 -7.07 3.21
CA LYS A 187 18.47 -6.69 4.56
C LYS A 187 18.34 -7.87 5.51
N ILE A 188 18.35 -9.10 4.99
CA ILE A 188 18.13 -10.32 5.76
C ILE A 188 19.30 -11.30 5.72
N VAL A 189 20.32 -11.01 4.89
CA VAL A 189 21.59 -11.73 4.79
C VAL A 189 22.63 -11.05 5.68
#